data_AF-K1ZMJ3-F1
#
_entry.id   AF-K1ZMJ3-F1
#
_cell.length_a   1.000
_cell.length_b   1.000
_cell.length_c   1.000
_cell.angle_alpha   90.00
_cell.angle_beta   90.00
_cell.angle_gamma   90.00
#
_symmetry.space_group_name_H-M   'P 1'
#
loop_
_entity.id
_entity.type
_entity.pdbx_description
1 polymer ?
#
loop_
_entity_poly.entity_id
_entity_poly.type
_entity_poly.pdbx_seq_one_letter_code
_entity_poly.pdbx_strand_id
1 'polypeptide(L)'
;MGIKQPEQSEPSEEFKPFEFTVGIKPNTQEEIQWSIYSVDRQKAETQYLHEKSGETHKMPENFGWSESAYHDLITFIHFYNFNRAAFQELMQKDFTKDLENYVYKRFYSDSCEDYIEDYDKIKEISDKFDQDISTLRSFLQNNYKETGYGIYSSGFEDNTSALLLYTNDFKGDCRIYLNFNSVKMIESLCEIFSKFSEGKVGFLMKLFKQTSRERINRRDKCVLHISNTDLVEVINIFREFAKSHPDAFNTTHPGFIAPIVDDMRQAISGISVADPQGNVSPGVNISGILVSVIKRLSNKYPDQELDVNDDKMLKELWNILINESKIMSSEQPERFTPFNIHHPAFKLKSNNYQVLTGNGLIK
;
A
#
# COMPACT_ATOMS: atom_id res chain seq x y z
N MET A 1 51.57 -14.29 48.00
CA MET A 1 50.54 -14.24 46.93
C MET A 1 50.33 -12.77 46.60
N GLY A 2 50.93 -12.30 45.50
CA GLY A 2 50.95 -10.89 45.14
C GLY A 2 49.68 -10.49 44.37
N ILE A 3 49.03 -9.43 44.81
CA ILE A 3 47.88 -8.80 44.15
C ILE A 3 48.42 -7.87 43.07
N LYS A 4 48.09 -8.12 41.79
CA LYS A 4 48.35 -7.18 40.69
C LYS A 4 47.20 -6.17 40.62
N GLN A 5 47.55 -4.88 40.57
CA GLN A 5 46.64 -3.78 40.27
C GLN A 5 46.24 -3.78 38.79
N PRO A 6 45.06 -3.25 38.42
CA PRO A 6 44.66 -3.09 37.03
C PRO A 6 45.31 -1.85 36.41
N GLU A 7 45.81 -2.03 35.19
CA GLU A 7 46.43 -0.98 34.35
C GLU A 7 45.40 0.06 33.91
N GLN A 8 45.83 1.32 33.94
CA GLN A 8 45.10 2.49 33.46
C GLN A 8 44.95 2.44 31.93
N SER A 9 43.73 2.59 31.42
CA SER A 9 43.49 2.79 29.99
C SER A 9 43.66 4.27 29.62
N GLU A 10 44.46 4.52 28.58
CA GLU A 10 44.71 5.82 27.96
C GLU A 10 43.47 6.41 27.24
N PRO A 11 43.45 7.73 26.95
CA PRO A 11 42.23 8.46 26.62
C PRO A 11 41.72 8.23 25.19
N SER A 12 40.41 8.33 25.06
CA SER A 12 39.60 8.21 23.84
C SER A 12 40.12 9.07 22.68
N GLU A 13 40.33 8.45 21.52
CA GLU A 13 40.52 9.13 20.24
C GLU A 13 39.28 9.99 19.90
N GLU A 14 39.53 11.24 19.52
CA GLU A 14 38.53 12.17 19.00
C GLU A 14 37.80 11.60 17.77
N PHE A 15 36.47 11.61 17.84
CA PHE A 15 35.59 11.26 16.74
C PHE A 15 35.77 12.25 15.58
N LYS A 16 36.35 11.82 14.46
CA LYS A 16 36.30 12.56 13.19
C LYS A 16 35.07 12.12 12.39
N PRO A 17 34.24 13.05 11.87
CA PRO A 17 33.11 12.69 11.03
C PRO A 17 33.60 12.05 9.73
N PHE A 18 32.98 10.93 9.36
CA PHE A 18 33.24 10.20 8.11
C PHE A 18 32.73 11.01 6.90
N GLU A 19 33.62 11.32 5.96
CA GLU A 19 33.26 11.75 4.61
C GLU A 19 32.92 10.52 3.76
N PHE A 20 31.69 10.44 3.24
CA PHE A 20 31.28 9.37 2.32
C PHE A 20 31.75 9.68 0.91
N THR A 21 32.74 8.91 0.42
CA THR A 21 33.02 8.78 -1.02
C THR A 21 32.32 7.51 -1.51
N VAL A 22 31.25 7.65 -2.30
CA VAL A 22 30.51 6.50 -2.86
C VAL A 22 31.35 5.86 -3.96
N GLY A 23 32.07 4.80 -3.60
CA GLY A 23 32.87 3.99 -4.52
C GLY A 23 32.88 2.54 -4.08
N ILE A 24 31.75 1.84 -4.20
CA ILE A 24 31.70 0.39 -3.99
C ILE A 24 30.87 -0.24 -5.12
N LYS A 25 31.54 -1.05 -5.95
CA LYS A 25 30.87 -2.04 -6.81
C LYS A 25 30.49 -3.24 -5.93
N PRO A 26 29.21 -3.64 -5.81
CA PRO A 26 28.82 -4.79 -4.98
C PRO A 26 29.20 -6.11 -5.69
N ASN A 27 29.77 -7.07 -4.96
CA ASN A 27 30.23 -8.35 -5.53
C ASN A 27 29.50 -9.58 -4.98
N THR A 28 28.51 -9.46 -4.08
CA THR A 28 27.74 -10.61 -3.55
C THR A 28 26.22 -10.37 -3.49
N GLN A 29 25.42 -11.45 -3.46
CA GLN A 29 23.94 -11.43 -3.41
C GLN A 29 23.41 -10.80 -2.11
N GLU A 30 24.07 -11.05 -0.99
CA GLU A 30 23.71 -10.45 0.31
C GLU A 30 23.94 -8.94 0.31
N GLU A 31 25.08 -8.44 -0.19
CA GLU A 31 25.41 -7.00 -0.20
C GLU A 31 24.41 -6.14 -1.01
N ILE A 32 23.81 -6.70 -2.05
CA ILE A 32 22.81 -6.01 -2.87
C ILE A 32 21.46 -5.99 -2.17
N GLN A 33 21.10 -7.11 -1.51
CA GLN A 33 19.95 -7.09 -0.61
C GLN A 33 20.16 -6.06 0.50
N TRP A 34 21.33 -6.03 1.15
CA TRP A 34 21.61 -5.05 2.21
C TRP A 34 21.61 -3.60 1.74
N SER A 35 22.12 -3.30 0.54
CA SER A 35 22.16 -1.91 0.01
C SER A 35 20.81 -1.41 -0.52
N ILE A 36 19.92 -2.30 -0.94
CA ILE A 36 18.55 -1.99 -1.36
C ILE A 36 17.61 -1.94 -0.15
N TYR A 37 17.88 -2.74 0.88
CA TYR A 37 17.08 -2.82 2.10
C TYR A 37 17.68 -2.04 3.29
N SER A 38 18.71 -1.22 3.10
CA SER A 38 19.26 -0.42 4.20
C SER A 38 18.24 0.61 4.69
N VAL A 39 18.13 0.77 6.01
CA VAL A 39 17.19 1.70 6.64
C VAL A 39 17.42 3.13 6.15
N ASP A 40 18.68 3.55 6.01
CA ASP A 40 19.02 4.91 5.55
C ASP A 40 18.59 5.19 4.11
N ARG A 41 18.80 4.24 3.20
CA ARG A 41 18.34 4.38 1.81
C ARG A 41 16.83 4.41 1.73
N GLN A 42 16.17 3.57 2.52
CA GLN A 42 14.71 3.53 2.59
C GLN A 42 14.13 4.84 3.10
N LYS A 43 14.75 5.44 4.11
CA LYS A 43 14.37 6.75 4.62
C LYS A 43 14.54 7.82 3.55
N ALA A 44 15.68 7.84 2.86
CA ALA A 44 15.95 8.78 1.77
C ALA A 44 14.94 8.63 0.63
N GLU A 45 14.57 7.40 0.26
CA GLU A 45 13.53 7.14 -0.73
C GLU A 45 12.16 7.65 -0.28
N THR A 46 11.72 7.28 0.93
CA THR A 46 10.40 7.69 1.44
C THR A 46 10.31 9.21 1.56
N GLN A 47 11.36 9.86 2.06
CA GLN A 47 11.44 11.31 2.15
C GLN A 47 11.40 11.95 0.75
N TYR A 48 12.21 11.45 -0.19
CA TYR A 48 12.23 11.92 -1.57
C TYR A 48 10.85 11.81 -2.23
N LEU A 49 10.18 10.65 -2.09
CA LEU A 49 8.84 10.43 -2.64
C LEU A 49 7.81 11.33 -1.97
N HIS A 50 7.90 11.57 -0.66
CA HIS A 50 7.01 12.49 0.04
C HIS A 50 7.20 13.93 -0.46
N GLU A 51 8.44 14.41 -0.56
CA GLU A 51 8.76 15.74 -1.09
C GLU A 51 8.26 15.91 -2.53
N LYS A 52 8.49 14.90 -3.39
CA LYS A 52 8.08 14.93 -4.80
C LYS A 52 6.59 14.75 -5.04
N SER A 53 5.92 13.90 -4.27
CA SER A 53 4.47 13.70 -4.38
C SER A 53 3.65 14.92 -3.95
N GLY A 54 4.25 15.82 -3.16
CA GLY A 54 3.68 17.13 -2.82
C GLY A 54 3.89 18.22 -3.88
N GLU A 55 4.72 17.97 -4.91
CA GLU A 55 4.90 18.91 -6.02
C GLU A 55 3.61 18.99 -6.85
N THR A 56 3.12 20.20 -7.09
CA THR A 56 1.87 20.42 -7.84
C THR A 56 2.14 20.30 -9.33
N HIS A 57 1.91 19.12 -9.88
CA HIS A 57 1.93 18.89 -11.32
C HIS A 57 0.55 19.15 -11.91
N LYS A 58 0.46 20.07 -12.87
CA LYS A 58 -0.79 20.30 -13.61
C LYS A 58 -1.03 19.11 -14.53
N MET A 59 -2.10 18.37 -14.29
CA MET A 59 -2.56 17.34 -15.22
C MET A 59 -2.82 17.99 -16.60
N PRO A 60 -2.26 17.47 -17.70
CA PRO A 60 -2.47 18.06 -19.01
C PRO A 60 -3.93 17.99 -19.46
N GLU A 61 -4.39 19.02 -20.17
CA GLU A 61 -5.76 19.05 -20.70
C GLU A 61 -6.00 17.85 -21.64
N ASN A 62 -7.15 17.18 -21.48
CA ASN A 62 -7.54 15.99 -22.25
C ASN A 62 -6.66 14.75 -22.04
N PHE A 63 -6.01 14.61 -20.88
CA PHE A 63 -5.37 13.34 -20.50
C PHE A 63 -6.38 12.19 -20.41
N GLY A 64 -7.65 12.48 -20.06
CA GLY A 64 -8.71 11.47 -19.96
C GLY A 64 -8.59 10.56 -18.72
N TRP A 65 -7.79 10.97 -17.73
CA TRP A 65 -7.45 10.19 -16.54
C TRP A 65 -8.14 10.74 -15.29
N SER A 66 -8.23 9.93 -14.23
CA SER A 66 -8.51 10.46 -12.90
C SER A 66 -7.25 11.14 -12.34
N GLU A 67 -7.45 12.17 -11.52
CA GLU A 67 -6.37 12.89 -10.84
C GLU A 67 -5.51 11.96 -9.97
N SER A 68 -6.13 10.97 -9.33
CA SER A 68 -5.44 9.94 -8.54
C SER A 68 -4.54 9.03 -9.40
N ALA A 69 -5.01 8.57 -10.56
CA ALA A 69 -4.18 7.75 -11.45
C ALA A 69 -3.00 8.53 -12.04
N TYR A 70 -3.20 9.83 -12.28
CA TYR A 70 -2.13 10.74 -12.69
C TYR A 70 -1.09 10.90 -11.57
N HIS A 71 -1.52 11.13 -10.33
CA HIS A 71 -0.63 11.24 -9.16
C HIS A 71 0.17 9.95 -8.91
N ASP A 72 -0.47 8.79 -9.04
CA ASP A 72 0.21 7.48 -8.93
C ASP A 72 1.27 7.30 -10.02
N LEU A 73 1.01 7.74 -11.25
CA LEU A 73 1.99 7.70 -12.34
C LEU A 73 3.20 8.59 -12.03
N ILE A 74 2.97 9.83 -11.56
CA ILE A 74 4.05 10.76 -11.18
C ILE A 74 4.88 10.17 -10.04
N THR A 75 4.22 9.65 -9.00
CA THR A 75 4.89 8.98 -7.88
C THR A 75 5.70 7.77 -8.36
N PHE A 76 5.17 7.00 -9.31
CA PHE A 76 5.86 5.86 -9.90
C PHE A 76 7.10 6.28 -10.70
N ILE A 77 7.04 7.39 -11.42
CA ILE A 77 8.20 7.94 -12.14
C ILE A 77 9.31 8.34 -11.18
N HIS A 78 8.97 9.05 -10.10
CA HIS A 78 9.95 9.39 -9.06
C HIS A 78 10.55 8.14 -8.41
N PHE A 79 9.72 7.15 -8.10
CA PHE A 79 10.18 5.86 -7.59
C PHE A 79 11.11 5.14 -8.57
N TYR A 80 10.80 5.18 -9.87
CA TYR A 80 11.64 4.63 -10.92
C TYR A 80 12.99 5.34 -11.01
N ASN A 81 12.98 6.67 -11.12
CA ASN A 81 14.20 7.47 -11.24
C ASN A 81 15.14 7.26 -10.04
N PHE A 82 14.59 7.25 -8.82
CA PHE A 82 15.35 7.03 -7.60
C PHE A 82 16.00 5.62 -7.57
N ASN A 83 15.30 4.60 -8.06
CA ASN A 83 15.74 3.21 -7.94
C ASN A 83 16.35 2.59 -9.20
N ARG A 84 16.50 3.38 -10.28
CA ARG A 84 16.94 2.90 -11.59
C ARG A 84 18.19 2.03 -11.54
N ALA A 85 19.22 2.45 -10.81
CA ALA A 85 20.47 1.69 -10.68
C ALA A 85 20.26 0.32 -9.99
N ALA A 86 19.44 0.27 -8.93
CA ALA A 86 19.11 -0.99 -8.27
C ALA A 86 18.24 -1.88 -9.17
N PHE A 87 17.32 -1.31 -9.95
CA PHE A 87 16.54 -2.09 -10.91
C PHE A 87 17.42 -2.73 -11.98
N GLN A 88 18.36 -1.99 -12.55
CA GLN A 88 19.34 -2.52 -13.51
C GLN A 88 20.12 -3.71 -12.92
N GLU A 89 20.59 -3.58 -11.68
CA GLU A 89 21.29 -4.64 -10.98
C GLU A 89 20.42 -5.88 -10.72
N LEU A 90 19.18 -5.69 -10.24
CA LEU A 90 18.25 -6.79 -9.98
C LEU A 90 17.83 -7.52 -11.26
N MET A 91 17.64 -6.80 -12.37
CA MET A 91 17.29 -7.40 -13.65
C MET A 91 18.43 -8.21 -14.27
N GLN A 92 19.69 -7.79 -14.11
CA GLN A 92 20.86 -8.54 -14.60
C GLN A 92 21.01 -9.91 -13.93
N LYS A 93 20.42 -10.10 -12.75
CA LYS A 93 20.52 -11.34 -11.95
C LYS A 93 19.29 -12.25 -12.05
N ASP A 94 18.35 -11.92 -12.94
CA ASP A 94 17.06 -12.61 -13.12
C ASP A 94 16.22 -12.76 -11.83
N PHE A 95 16.33 -11.78 -10.93
CA PHE A 95 15.60 -11.78 -9.65
C PHE A 95 14.21 -11.16 -9.78
N THR A 96 13.41 -11.66 -10.72
CA THR A 96 12.06 -11.10 -11.00
C THR A 96 11.17 -11.10 -9.75
N LYS A 97 11.20 -12.16 -8.93
CA LYS A 97 10.39 -12.25 -7.71
C LYS A 97 10.85 -11.28 -6.61
N ASP A 98 12.15 -11.06 -6.47
CA ASP A 98 12.67 -10.10 -5.48
C ASP A 98 12.38 -8.66 -5.90
N LEU A 99 12.45 -8.37 -7.21
CA LEU A 99 12.05 -7.10 -7.77
C LEU A 99 10.54 -6.84 -7.57
N GLU A 100 9.68 -7.84 -7.80
CA GLU A 100 8.25 -7.74 -7.51
C GLU A 100 7.99 -7.48 -6.02
N ASN A 101 8.67 -8.21 -5.13
CA ASN A 101 8.57 -7.99 -3.68
C ASN A 101 9.05 -6.59 -3.28
N TYR A 102 10.12 -6.10 -3.91
CA TYR A 102 10.66 -4.78 -3.67
C TYR A 102 9.65 -3.70 -4.08
N VAL A 103 9.11 -3.79 -5.30
CA VAL A 103 8.06 -2.88 -5.79
C VAL A 103 6.82 -2.94 -4.89
N TYR A 104 6.37 -4.13 -4.52
CA TYR A 104 5.22 -4.31 -3.62
C TYR A 104 5.45 -3.63 -2.27
N LYS A 105 6.60 -3.88 -1.65
CA LYS A 105 6.90 -3.31 -0.34
C LYS A 105 7.05 -1.80 -0.44
N ARG A 106 7.91 -1.31 -1.34
CA ARG A 106 8.37 0.09 -1.33
C ARG A 106 7.45 1.07 -2.05
N PHE A 107 6.86 0.66 -3.17
CA PHE A 107 5.96 1.52 -3.92
C PHE A 107 4.51 1.34 -3.48
N TYR A 108 4.02 0.10 -3.49
CA TYR A 108 2.60 -0.17 -3.23
C TYR A 108 2.24 -0.01 -1.73
N SER A 109 3.12 -0.50 -0.84
CA SER A 109 2.79 -0.68 0.57
C SER A 109 3.36 0.36 1.53
N ASP A 110 4.61 0.81 1.39
CA ASP A 110 5.42 1.42 2.47
C ASP A 110 5.62 2.94 2.34
N SER A 111 4.53 3.69 2.36
CA SER A 111 4.59 5.17 2.32
C SER A 111 3.37 5.81 2.98
N CYS A 112 3.25 5.57 4.28
CA CYS A 112 2.35 6.32 5.16
C CYS A 112 2.98 7.69 5.49
N GLU A 113 2.18 8.76 5.51
CA GLU A 113 2.61 10.13 5.86
C GLU A 113 3.26 10.23 7.23
N ASP A 114 2.76 9.44 8.19
CA ASP A 114 3.26 9.42 9.57
C ASP A 114 4.54 8.61 9.75
N TYR A 115 5.23 8.23 8.67
CA TYR A 115 6.35 7.28 8.66
C TYR A 115 7.15 7.25 9.98
N ILE A 116 6.91 6.20 10.77
CA ILE A 116 7.40 6.08 12.14
C ILE A 116 8.70 5.28 12.12
N GLU A 117 9.80 5.89 12.55
CA GLU A 117 11.10 5.21 12.73
C GLU A 117 11.50 5.04 14.19
N ASP A 118 10.84 5.77 15.09
CA ASP A 118 11.14 5.74 16.51
C ASP A 118 10.78 4.38 17.10
N TYR A 119 11.79 3.65 17.57
CA TYR A 119 11.64 2.32 18.13
C TYR A 119 10.68 2.30 19.32
N ASP A 120 10.72 3.33 20.16
CA ASP A 120 9.84 3.41 21.33
C ASP A 120 8.39 3.62 20.89
N LYS A 121 8.14 4.43 19.86
CA LYS A 121 6.80 4.58 19.27
C LYS A 121 6.32 3.31 18.57
N ILE A 122 7.20 2.62 17.84
CA ILE A 122 6.88 1.33 17.21
C ILE A 122 6.45 0.33 18.28
N LYS A 123 7.21 0.25 19.38
CA LYS A 123 6.92 -0.63 20.49
C LYS A 123 5.61 -0.24 21.18
N GLU A 124 5.38 1.05 21.45
CA GLU A 124 4.13 1.56 22.03
C GLU A 124 2.91 1.16 21.18
N ILE A 125 2.98 1.37 19.87
CA ILE A 125 1.91 1.00 18.93
C ILE A 125 1.70 -0.51 18.91
N SER A 126 2.78 -1.30 18.91
CA SER A 126 2.71 -2.76 18.92
C SER A 126 2.06 -3.27 20.22
N ASP A 127 2.50 -2.76 21.37
CA ASP A 127 1.98 -3.15 22.69
C ASP A 127 0.49 -2.78 22.80
N LYS A 128 0.11 -1.57 22.34
CA LYS A 128 -1.29 -1.15 22.27
C LYS A 128 -2.12 -2.03 21.35
N PHE A 129 -1.61 -2.38 20.16
CA PHE A 129 -2.30 -3.27 19.23
C PHE A 129 -2.57 -4.64 19.88
N ASP A 130 -1.57 -5.21 20.56
CA ASP A 130 -1.68 -6.51 21.23
C ASP A 130 -2.65 -6.48 22.41
N GLN A 131 -2.76 -5.36 23.11
CA GLN A 131 -3.78 -5.14 24.14
C GLN A 131 -5.19 -5.05 23.51
N ASP A 132 -5.34 -4.23 22.47
CA ASP A 132 -6.64 -3.86 21.93
C ASP A 132 -7.24 -4.95 21.03
N ILE A 133 -6.44 -5.81 20.41
CA ILE A 133 -6.96 -6.87 19.54
C ILE A 133 -7.90 -7.82 20.28
N SER A 134 -7.69 -8.02 21.59
CA SER A 134 -8.58 -8.80 22.44
C SER A 134 -9.96 -8.14 22.61
N THR A 135 -10.01 -6.81 22.63
CA THR A 135 -11.26 -6.03 22.63
C THR A 135 -12.01 -6.22 21.32
N LEU A 136 -11.33 -6.11 20.17
CA LEU A 136 -11.96 -6.35 18.87
C LEU A 136 -12.53 -7.77 18.77
N ARG A 137 -11.75 -8.78 19.18
CA ARG A 137 -12.21 -10.17 19.21
C ARG A 137 -13.45 -10.32 20.08
N SER A 138 -13.45 -9.77 21.29
CA SER A 138 -14.59 -9.83 22.22
C SER A 138 -15.83 -9.11 21.66
N PHE A 139 -15.63 -7.95 21.03
CA PHE A 139 -16.70 -7.19 20.38
C PHE A 139 -17.37 -8.03 19.28
N LEU A 140 -16.58 -8.62 18.38
CA LEU A 140 -17.08 -9.43 17.28
C LEU A 140 -17.78 -10.68 17.78
N GLN A 141 -17.17 -11.35 18.77
CA GLN A 141 -17.77 -12.50 19.42
C GLN A 141 -19.13 -12.15 20.02
N ASN A 142 -19.34 -10.96 20.59
CA ASN A 142 -20.62 -10.59 21.19
C ASN A 142 -21.67 -10.14 20.19
N ASN A 143 -21.28 -9.41 19.15
CA ASN A 143 -22.20 -8.79 18.20
C ASN A 143 -22.54 -9.67 16.98
N TYR A 144 -21.84 -10.79 16.79
CA TYR A 144 -22.00 -11.65 15.61
C TYR A 144 -22.11 -13.15 15.94
N LYS A 145 -22.55 -13.52 17.17
CA LYS A 145 -22.67 -14.93 17.61
C LYS A 145 -23.48 -15.81 16.66
N GLU A 146 -24.50 -15.24 16.03
CA GLU A 146 -25.48 -15.99 15.24
C GLU A 146 -25.06 -16.20 13.79
N THR A 147 -24.03 -15.49 13.28
CA THR A 147 -23.69 -15.50 11.85
C THR A 147 -22.67 -16.57 11.45
N GLY A 148 -22.23 -17.44 12.36
CA GLY A 148 -21.23 -18.48 12.02
C GLY A 148 -19.83 -17.90 11.84
N TYR A 149 -19.40 -17.01 12.74
CA TYR A 149 -18.07 -16.42 12.71
C TYR A 149 -16.97 -17.43 13.07
N GLY A 150 -15.78 -17.24 12.48
CA GLY A 150 -14.58 -18.00 12.83
C GLY A 150 -13.38 -17.06 12.95
N ILE A 151 -12.86 -16.88 14.16
CA ILE A 151 -11.59 -16.17 14.35
C ILE A 151 -10.47 -17.17 14.04
N TYR A 152 -10.06 -17.23 12.78
CA TYR A 152 -8.91 -18.02 12.39
C TYR A 152 -7.66 -17.16 12.43
N SER A 153 -6.82 -17.36 13.45
CA SER A 153 -5.41 -17.01 13.33
C SER A 153 -4.76 -17.96 12.32
N SER A 154 -5.10 -17.82 11.03
CA SER A 154 -4.45 -18.60 9.98
C SER A 154 -3.02 -18.07 9.84
N GLY A 155 -2.03 -18.95 9.98
CA GLY A 155 -0.62 -18.69 9.77
C GLY A 155 -0.29 -18.35 8.31
N PHE A 156 -0.85 -17.27 7.77
CA PHE A 156 -0.15 -16.51 6.74
C PHE A 156 1.03 -15.81 7.44
N GLU A 157 2.07 -16.62 7.67
CA GLU A 157 3.36 -16.28 8.31
C GLU A 157 3.24 -15.49 9.62
N ASP A 158 2.95 -16.12 10.77
CA ASP A 158 3.11 -15.64 12.17
C ASP A 158 2.72 -14.18 12.56
N ASN A 159 2.22 -13.36 11.63
CA ASN A 159 2.33 -11.89 11.66
C ASN A 159 1.11 -11.19 11.02
N THR A 160 0.09 -11.93 10.60
CA THR A 160 -1.19 -11.39 10.15
C THR A 160 -2.31 -11.98 10.99
N SER A 161 -3.13 -11.14 11.62
CA SER A 161 -4.38 -11.59 12.21
C SER A 161 -5.45 -11.56 11.12
N ALA A 162 -5.67 -12.69 10.45
CA ALA A 162 -6.88 -12.85 9.68
C ALA A 162 -8.07 -12.98 10.63
N LEU A 163 -9.17 -12.33 10.29
CA LEU A 163 -10.41 -12.44 11.03
C LEU A 163 -11.53 -12.62 10.01
N LEU A 164 -12.15 -13.80 10.02
CA LEU A 164 -13.22 -14.15 9.10
C LEU A 164 -14.57 -13.97 9.81
N LEU A 165 -15.41 -13.07 9.27
CA LEU A 165 -16.81 -12.97 9.67
C LEU A 165 -17.72 -13.35 8.50
N TYR A 166 -18.06 -14.64 8.44
CA TYR A 166 -18.92 -15.14 7.37
C TYR A 166 -20.39 -14.79 7.63
N THR A 167 -21.12 -14.53 6.55
CA THR A 167 -22.56 -14.81 6.42
C THR A 167 -22.70 -15.83 5.29
N ASN A 168 -23.77 -16.64 5.29
CA ASN A 168 -23.89 -17.80 4.40
C ASN A 168 -23.77 -17.52 2.88
N ASP A 169 -23.85 -16.26 2.46
CA ASP A 169 -23.83 -15.82 1.06
C ASP A 169 -22.59 -14.96 0.69
N PHE A 170 -21.56 -14.92 1.54
CA PHE A 170 -20.40 -14.07 1.30
C PHE A 170 -19.53 -14.54 0.12
N LYS A 171 -19.37 -13.68 -0.89
CA LYS A 171 -18.55 -13.96 -2.09
C LYS A 171 -17.16 -13.31 -2.05
N GLY A 172 -16.99 -12.25 -1.26
CA GLY A 172 -15.70 -11.56 -1.12
C GLY A 172 -15.15 -11.01 -2.44
N ASP A 173 -16.03 -10.61 -3.33
CA ASP A 173 -15.78 -10.13 -4.69
C ASP A 173 -15.47 -8.62 -4.75
N CYS A 174 -15.35 -7.96 -3.61
CA CYS A 174 -14.79 -6.62 -3.46
C CYS A 174 -13.77 -6.55 -2.34
N ARG A 175 -12.76 -5.69 -2.47
CA ARG A 175 -11.78 -5.41 -1.43
C ARG A 175 -11.71 -3.93 -1.12
N ILE A 176 -11.89 -3.59 0.15
CA ILE A 176 -11.66 -2.26 0.70
C ILE A 176 -10.33 -2.27 1.43
N TYR A 177 -9.45 -1.37 1.04
CA TYR A 177 -8.15 -1.12 1.64
C TYR A 177 -8.27 0.06 2.59
N LEU A 178 -7.83 -0.15 3.83
CA LEU A 178 -7.98 0.81 4.92
C LEU A 178 -6.61 1.16 5.50
N ASN A 179 -6.26 2.43 5.40
CA ASN A 179 -5.07 3.01 5.97
C ASN A 179 -5.39 3.70 7.29
N PHE A 180 -5.69 2.92 8.33
CA PHE A 180 -5.98 3.48 9.64
C PHE A 180 -4.78 4.18 10.27
N ASN A 181 -5.04 5.18 11.11
CA ASN A 181 -4.09 5.60 12.12
C ASN A 181 -3.82 4.42 13.08
N SER A 182 -2.56 4.06 13.30
CA SER A 182 -2.22 2.84 14.04
C SER A 182 -2.68 2.86 15.51
N VAL A 183 -2.85 4.04 16.10
CA VAL A 183 -3.30 4.20 17.49
C VAL A 183 -4.82 4.03 17.61
N LYS A 184 -5.57 4.45 16.58
CA LYS A 184 -7.05 4.47 16.60
C LYS A 184 -7.71 3.30 15.88
N MET A 185 -6.93 2.48 15.18
CA MET A 185 -7.43 1.43 14.28
C MET A 185 -8.44 0.48 14.94
N ILE A 186 -8.15 -0.04 16.13
CA ILE A 186 -9.02 -1.04 16.76
C ILE A 186 -10.33 -0.43 17.25
N GLU A 187 -10.28 0.74 17.89
CA GLU A 187 -11.47 1.48 18.32
C GLU A 187 -12.38 1.80 17.13
N SER A 188 -11.77 2.30 16.04
CA SER A 188 -12.47 2.62 14.79
C SER A 188 -13.14 1.39 14.19
N LEU A 189 -12.45 0.25 14.16
CA LEU A 189 -13.00 -1.01 13.66
C LEU A 189 -14.19 -1.49 14.49
N CYS A 190 -14.14 -1.38 15.81
CA CYS A 190 -15.29 -1.72 16.67
C CYS A 190 -16.52 -0.87 16.34
N GLU A 191 -16.34 0.44 16.14
CA GLU A 191 -17.46 1.33 15.79
C GLU A 191 -18.02 1.01 14.39
N ILE A 192 -17.15 0.89 13.38
CA ILE A 192 -17.57 0.49 12.02
C ILE A 192 -18.33 -0.84 12.05
N PHE A 193 -17.82 -1.82 12.79
CA PHE A 193 -18.45 -3.13 12.88
C PHE A 193 -19.71 -3.15 13.75
N SER A 194 -19.97 -2.13 14.57
CA SER A 194 -21.30 -1.98 15.18
C SER A 194 -22.35 -1.68 14.11
N LYS A 195 -22.00 -0.85 13.13
CA LYS A 195 -22.88 -0.51 12.00
C LYS A 195 -23.06 -1.66 11.02
N PHE A 196 -22.00 -2.45 10.77
CA PHE A 196 -22.14 -3.66 9.96
C PHE A 196 -23.06 -4.70 10.61
N SER A 197 -23.11 -4.78 11.95
CA SER A 197 -23.98 -5.71 12.68
C SER A 197 -25.45 -5.29 12.56
N GLU A 198 -25.74 -3.99 12.68
CA GLU A 198 -27.07 -3.41 12.42
C GLU A 198 -27.56 -3.73 10.99
N GLY A 199 -26.67 -3.62 10.00
CA GLY A 199 -26.92 -3.89 8.57
C GLY A 199 -26.85 -5.35 8.13
N LYS A 200 -26.39 -6.26 9.00
CA LYS A 200 -26.10 -7.67 8.68
C LYS A 200 -25.10 -7.87 7.52
N VAL A 201 -24.13 -6.98 7.39
CA VAL A 201 -23.08 -7.05 6.37
C VAL A 201 -22.13 -8.22 6.65
N GLY A 202 -21.91 -9.08 5.66
CA GLY A 202 -20.89 -10.14 5.73
C GLY A 202 -19.52 -9.66 5.25
N PHE A 203 -18.44 -10.02 5.96
CA PHE A 203 -17.10 -9.58 5.59
C PHE A 203 -15.97 -10.53 5.99
N LEU A 204 -14.91 -10.58 5.18
CA LEU A 204 -13.64 -11.19 5.58
C LEU A 204 -12.61 -10.08 5.81
N MET A 205 -12.07 -9.97 7.02
CA MET A 205 -11.05 -8.98 7.35
C MET A 205 -9.66 -9.62 7.40
N LYS A 206 -8.68 -8.94 6.80
CA LYS A 206 -7.26 -9.17 7.05
C LYS A 206 -6.72 -7.96 7.79
N LEU A 207 -6.29 -8.18 9.02
CA LEU A 207 -5.70 -7.15 9.87
C LEU A 207 -4.21 -7.46 10.06
N PHE A 208 -3.35 -6.54 9.63
CA PHE A 208 -1.92 -6.75 9.75
C PHE A 208 -1.45 -6.40 11.16
N LYS A 209 -0.66 -7.29 11.77
CA LYS A 209 -0.08 -7.05 13.09
C LYS A 209 0.90 -5.88 12.99
N GLN A 210 0.83 -4.96 13.95
CA GLN A 210 1.62 -3.71 13.95
C GLN A 210 2.94 -3.89 14.72
N THR A 211 3.72 -4.93 14.38
CA THR A 211 4.92 -5.34 15.13
C THR A 211 6.24 -4.81 14.62
N SER A 212 6.24 -4.16 13.46
CA SER A 212 7.46 -3.62 12.86
C SER A 212 7.18 -2.30 12.18
N ARG A 213 8.25 -1.53 11.95
CA ARG A 213 8.23 -0.31 11.14
C ARG A 213 7.51 -0.51 9.81
N GLU A 214 7.88 -1.56 9.07
CA GLU A 214 7.32 -1.85 7.74
C GLU A 214 5.82 -2.17 7.81
N ARG A 215 5.31 -2.65 8.94
CA ARG A 215 3.89 -2.95 9.14
C ARG A 215 3.09 -1.72 9.58
N ILE A 216 3.67 -0.91 10.45
CA ILE A 216 3.11 0.35 10.92
C ILE A 216 3.03 1.38 9.80
N ASN A 217 3.97 1.36 8.87
CA ASN A 217 4.01 2.31 7.77
C ASN A 217 3.25 1.83 6.51
N ARG A 218 2.50 0.72 6.61
CA ARG A 218 1.69 0.22 5.49
C ARG A 218 0.52 1.15 5.17
N ARG A 219 0.26 1.34 3.88
CA ARG A 219 -0.96 1.98 3.35
C ARG A 219 -2.20 1.07 3.38
N ASP A 220 -2.03 -0.23 3.63
CA ASP A 220 -3.10 -1.23 3.67
C ASP A 220 -3.14 -1.97 5.02
N LYS A 221 -3.20 -1.23 6.14
CA LYS A 221 -3.17 -1.82 7.50
C LYS A 221 -4.31 -2.80 7.76
N CYS A 222 -5.44 -2.59 7.10
CA CYS A 222 -6.56 -3.51 7.09
C CYS A 222 -7.11 -3.67 5.66
N VAL A 223 -7.49 -4.89 5.31
CA VAL A 223 -8.18 -5.21 4.06
C VAL A 223 -9.49 -5.91 4.39
N LEU A 224 -10.61 -5.29 4.01
CA LEU A 224 -11.93 -5.89 4.11
C LEU A 224 -12.34 -6.45 2.76
N HIS A 225 -12.64 -7.73 2.75
CA HIS A 225 -13.34 -8.39 1.67
C HIS A 225 -14.84 -8.30 1.96
N ILE A 226 -15.61 -7.83 1.00
CA ILE A 226 -17.05 -7.60 1.09
C ILE A 226 -17.74 -8.15 -0.16
N SER A 227 -19.02 -8.48 -0.06
CA SER A 227 -19.83 -8.82 -1.23
C SER A 227 -20.20 -7.54 -2.01
N ASN A 228 -20.23 -7.62 -3.34
CA ASN A 228 -20.68 -6.53 -4.22
C ASN A 228 -22.10 -6.02 -3.89
N THR A 229 -22.95 -6.87 -3.31
CA THR A 229 -24.29 -6.51 -2.87
C THR A 229 -24.30 -5.54 -1.69
N ASP A 230 -23.30 -5.62 -0.82
CA ASP A 230 -23.26 -4.92 0.47
C ASP A 230 -22.35 -3.69 0.42
N LEU A 231 -21.48 -3.64 -0.58
CA LEU A 231 -20.54 -2.59 -0.87
C LEU A 231 -21.08 -1.16 -0.76
N VAL A 232 -22.29 -0.94 -1.26
CA VAL A 232 -22.96 0.37 -1.20
C VAL A 232 -23.14 0.82 0.24
N GLU A 233 -23.70 -0.06 1.06
CA GLU A 233 -23.96 0.19 2.47
C GLU A 233 -22.65 0.37 3.22
N VAL A 234 -21.67 -0.49 2.93
CA VAL A 234 -20.33 -0.41 3.49
C VAL A 234 -19.66 0.92 3.17
N ILE A 235 -19.71 1.37 1.91
CA ILE A 235 -19.16 2.68 1.51
C ILE A 235 -19.84 3.80 2.30
N ASN A 236 -21.17 3.78 2.44
CA ASN A 236 -21.88 4.82 3.20
C ASN A 236 -21.47 4.84 4.67
N ILE A 237 -21.32 3.67 5.30
CA ILE A 237 -20.84 3.56 6.68
C ILE A 237 -19.43 4.15 6.81
N PHE A 238 -18.52 3.81 5.90
CA PHE A 238 -17.17 4.37 5.90
C PHE A 238 -17.16 5.89 5.71
N ARG A 239 -18.03 6.40 4.84
CA ARG A 239 -18.16 7.83 4.56
C ARG A 239 -18.65 8.61 5.78
N GLU A 240 -19.69 8.10 6.43
CA GLU A 240 -20.21 8.71 7.66
C GLU A 240 -19.19 8.62 8.79
N PHE A 241 -18.56 7.46 8.96
CA PHE A 241 -17.55 7.26 9.98
C PHE A 241 -16.35 8.20 9.78
N ALA A 242 -15.82 8.33 8.55
CA ALA A 242 -14.71 9.23 8.25
C ALA A 242 -15.08 10.72 8.44
N LYS A 243 -16.33 11.10 8.18
CA LYS A 243 -16.82 12.46 8.47
C LYS A 243 -16.84 12.75 9.97
N SER A 244 -17.21 11.77 10.79
CA SER A 244 -17.24 11.89 12.26
C SER A 244 -15.87 11.72 12.92
N HIS A 245 -14.96 11.01 12.27
CA HIS A 245 -13.62 10.67 12.77
C HIS A 245 -12.55 11.01 11.73
N PRO A 246 -12.30 12.31 11.45
CA PRO A 246 -11.39 12.75 10.38
C PRO A 246 -9.93 12.29 10.57
N ASP A 247 -9.56 11.86 11.78
CA ASP A 247 -8.22 11.40 12.14
C ASP A 247 -8.12 9.88 12.37
N ALA A 248 -9.19 9.12 12.06
CA ALA A 248 -9.16 7.66 12.13
C ALA A 248 -8.31 7.03 11.01
N PHE A 249 -8.16 7.72 9.88
CA PHE A 249 -7.41 7.27 8.71
C PHE A 249 -6.28 8.24 8.39
N ASN A 250 -5.14 7.72 7.92
CA ASN A 250 -4.10 8.54 7.32
C ASN A 250 -4.54 8.93 5.90
N THR A 251 -3.99 10.00 5.32
CA THR A 251 -4.56 10.51 4.07
C THR A 251 -4.13 9.70 2.83
N THR A 252 -3.05 8.91 2.93
CA THR A 252 -2.51 8.18 1.78
C THR A 252 -3.30 6.93 1.41
N HIS A 253 -3.35 6.66 0.10
CA HIS A 253 -4.01 5.52 -0.51
C HIS A 253 -2.97 4.55 -1.11
N PRO A 254 -3.21 3.22 -1.11
CA PRO A 254 -2.36 2.29 -1.86
C PRO A 254 -2.30 2.67 -3.33
N GLY A 255 -1.10 2.65 -3.92
CA GLY A 255 -0.89 3.09 -5.30
C GLY A 255 -1.68 2.27 -6.31
N PHE A 256 -2.28 2.94 -7.29
CA PHE A 256 -3.14 2.38 -8.33
C PHE A 256 -4.39 1.65 -7.81
N ILE A 257 -4.83 1.96 -6.60
CA ILE A 257 -6.14 1.53 -6.06
C ILE A 257 -7.06 2.75 -5.99
N ALA A 258 -8.30 2.59 -6.45
CA ALA A 258 -9.24 3.70 -6.52
C ALA A 258 -9.61 4.21 -5.12
N PRO A 259 -9.41 5.50 -4.80
CA PRO A 259 -9.91 6.07 -3.56
C PRO A 259 -11.44 6.09 -3.55
N ILE A 260 -12.04 5.88 -2.38
CA ILE A 260 -13.47 6.15 -2.20
C ILE A 260 -13.64 7.67 -2.07
N VAL A 261 -14.66 8.22 -2.74
CA VAL A 261 -14.92 9.66 -2.75
C VAL A 261 -16.21 10.02 -2.01
N ASP A 262 -16.26 11.25 -1.50
CA ASP A 262 -17.42 11.82 -0.83
C ASP A 262 -18.46 12.42 -1.81
N ASP A 263 -19.45 13.14 -1.29
CA ASP A 263 -20.51 13.79 -2.07
C ASP A 263 -19.99 14.91 -2.97
N MET A 264 -18.85 15.49 -2.59
CA MET A 264 -18.15 16.55 -3.32
C MET A 264 -17.12 15.98 -4.30
N ARG A 265 -17.05 14.65 -4.44
CA ARG A 265 -16.09 13.90 -5.25
C ARG A 265 -14.64 14.08 -4.79
N GLN A 266 -14.44 14.40 -3.52
CA GLN A 266 -13.12 14.45 -2.89
C GLN A 266 -12.78 13.06 -2.34
N ALA A 267 -11.52 12.64 -2.51
CA ALA A 267 -11.04 11.39 -1.93
C ALA A 267 -11.16 11.43 -0.40
N ILE A 268 -11.65 10.33 0.18
CA ILE A 268 -11.75 10.16 1.62
C ILE A 268 -10.48 9.51 2.10
N SER A 269 -9.75 10.22 2.96
CA SER A 269 -8.46 9.82 3.53
C SER A 269 -8.39 8.33 3.83
N GLY A 270 -7.42 7.64 3.21
CA GLY A 270 -7.03 6.29 3.60
C GLY A 270 -8.03 5.19 3.30
N ILE A 271 -9.10 5.46 2.55
CA ILE A 271 -10.10 4.47 2.18
C ILE A 271 -10.08 4.27 0.66
N SER A 272 -9.79 3.04 0.23
CA SER A 272 -9.69 2.71 -1.20
C SER A 272 -10.39 1.40 -1.50
N VAL A 273 -10.82 1.20 -2.74
CA VAL A 273 -11.56 0.01 -3.16
C VAL A 273 -10.95 -0.57 -4.44
N ALA A 274 -10.91 -1.90 -4.50
CA ALA A 274 -10.53 -2.65 -5.69
C ALA A 274 -11.48 -3.81 -5.92
N ASP A 275 -11.78 -4.07 -7.19
CA ASP A 275 -12.34 -5.33 -7.64
C ASP A 275 -11.17 -6.33 -7.80
N PRO A 276 -11.08 -7.39 -6.98
CA PRO A 276 -10.14 -8.46 -7.21
C PRO A 276 -10.62 -9.29 -8.40
N GLN A 277 -10.47 -8.77 -9.61
CA GLN A 277 -10.58 -9.61 -10.80
C GLN A 277 -9.42 -10.62 -10.71
N GLY A 278 -9.74 -11.90 -10.49
CA GLY A 278 -8.77 -13.00 -10.41
C GLY A 278 -8.40 -13.47 -9.00
N ASN A 279 -7.51 -14.46 -8.94
CA ASN A 279 -7.15 -15.17 -7.70
C ASN A 279 -6.05 -14.48 -6.88
N VAL A 280 -5.48 -13.38 -7.39
CA VAL A 280 -4.32 -12.71 -6.80
C VAL A 280 -4.73 -11.42 -6.11
N SER A 281 -3.94 -10.94 -5.15
CA SER A 281 -4.21 -9.64 -4.53
C SER A 281 -3.90 -8.48 -5.49
N PRO A 282 -4.75 -7.42 -5.51
CA PRO A 282 -4.48 -6.21 -6.28
C PRO A 282 -3.04 -5.70 -6.14
N GLY A 283 -2.50 -5.63 -4.92
CA GLY A 283 -1.10 -5.23 -4.74
C GLY A 283 -0.07 -6.14 -5.43
N VAL A 284 -0.26 -7.46 -5.42
CA VAL A 284 0.63 -8.39 -6.14
C VAL A 284 0.43 -8.27 -7.65
N ASN A 285 -0.80 -8.13 -8.12
CA ASN A 285 -1.13 -7.90 -9.54
C ASN A 285 -0.42 -6.62 -10.05
N ILE A 286 -0.67 -5.50 -9.38
CA ILE A 286 -0.08 -4.18 -9.69
C ILE A 286 1.44 -4.24 -9.66
N SER A 287 2.04 -4.81 -8.62
CA SER A 287 3.50 -4.89 -8.51
C SER A 287 4.11 -5.69 -9.66
N GLY A 288 3.49 -6.80 -10.06
CA GLY A 288 3.93 -7.57 -11.23
C GLY A 288 3.88 -6.76 -12.52
N ILE A 289 2.79 -6.01 -12.74
CA ILE A 289 2.66 -5.13 -13.91
C ILE A 289 3.74 -4.05 -13.90
N LEU A 290 3.95 -3.39 -12.76
CA LEU A 290 4.98 -2.36 -12.61
C LEU A 290 6.39 -2.92 -12.84
N VAL A 291 6.67 -4.18 -12.47
CA VAL A 291 7.94 -4.84 -12.82
C VAL A 291 8.12 -4.99 -14.33
N SER A 292 7.06 -5.36 -15.06
CA SER A 292 7.15 -5.43 -16.53
C SER A 292 7.37 -4.05 -17.15
N VAL A 293 6.72 -3.02 -16.60
CA VAL A 293 6.96 -1.62 -16.98
C VAL A 293 8.42 -1.23 -16.71
N ILE A 294 8.94 -1.48 -15.50
CA ILE A 294 10.34 -1.20 -15.13
C ILE A 294 11.31 -1.85 -16.12
N LYS A 295 11.07 -3.13 -16.49
CA LYS A 295 11.90 -3.84 -17.49
C LYS A 295 11.86 -3.13 -18.85
N ARG A 296 10.67 -2.76 -19.31
CA ARG A 296 10.49 -2.07 -20.59
C ARG A 296 11.13 -0.68 -20.60
N LEU A 297 10.97 0.08 -19.51
CA LEU A 297 11.59 1.40 -19.36
C LEU A 297 13.10 1.31 -19.31
N SER A 298 13.65 0.36 -18.57
CA SER A 298 15.10 0.20 -18.45
C SER A 298 15.75 -0.24 -19.76
N ASN A 299 15.02 -0.98 -20.61
CA ASN A 299 15.48 -1.31 -21.95
C ASN A 299 15.38 -0.13 -22.93
N LYS A 300 14.32 0.67 -22.82
CA LYS A 300 14.06 1.79 -23.74
C LYS A 300 14.85 3.05 -23.39
N TYR A 301 15.06 3.29 -22.10
CA TYR A 301 15.65 4.49 -21.51
C TYR A 301 16.73 4.12 -20.49
N PRO A 302 17.78 3.36 -20.88
CA PRO A 302 18.74 2.80 -19.92
C PRO A 302 19.44 3.87 -19.07
N ASP A 303 19.77 5.02 -19.66
CA ASP A 303 20.54 6.07 -18.98
C ASP A 303 19.77 7.39 -18.82
N GLN A 304 18.50 7.42 -19.26
CA GLN A 304 17.68 8.64 -19.26
C GLN A 304 16.80 8.71 -18.00
N GLU A 305 16.86 9.84 -17.30
CA GLU A 305 15.89 10.16 -16.25
C GLU A 305 14.55 10.54 -16.90
N LEU A 306 13.45 10.02 -16.37
CA LEU A 306 12.12 10.30 -16.90
C LEU A 306 11.63 11.64 -16.35
N ASP A 307 11.32 12.58 -17.24
CA ASP A 307 10.84 13.91 -16.87
C ASP A 307 9.33 13.92 -16.65
N VAL A 308 8.91 14.23 -15.42
CA VAL A 308 7.50 14.36 -15.02
C VAL A 308 6.82 15.59 -15.61
N ASN A 309 7.58 16.52 -16.20
CA ASN A 309 7.05 17.71 -16.88
C ASN A 309 6.95 17.54 -18.40
N ASP A 310 7.40 16.41 -18.95
CA ASP A 310 7.26 16.11 -20.37
C ASP A 310 5.93 15.37 -20.63
N ASP A 311 4.92 16.10 -21.11
CA ASP A 311 3.60 15.55 -21.49
C ASP A 311 3.69 14.37 -22.45
N LYS A 312 4.68 14.36 -23.36
CA LYS A 312 4.87 13.27 -24.32
C LYS A 312 5.40 12.04 -23.60
N MET A 313 6.36 12.21 -22.69
CA MET A 313 6.86 11.14 -21.84
C MET A 313 5.73 10.55 -20.99
N LEU A 314 4.96 11.38 -20.28
CA LEU A 314 3.85 10.93 -19.45
C LEU A 314 2.81 10.13 -20.23
N LYS A 315 2.39 10.61 -21.41
CA LYS A 315 1.47 9.86 -22.31
C LYS A 315 2.06 8.53 -22.76
N GLU A 316 3.36 8.50 -23.03
CA GLU A 316 4.04 7.29 -23.44
C GLU A 316 4.14 6.26 -22.32
N LEU A 317 4.57 6.68 -21.12
CA LEU A 317 4.67 5.85 -19.93
C LEU A 317 3.33 5.24 -19.57
N TRP A 318 2.26 6.01 -19.70
CA TRP A 318 0.91 5.51 -19.56
C TRP A 318 0.58 4.43 -20.58
N ASN A 319 0.84 4.66 -21.86
CA ASN A 319 0.61 3.66 -22.89
C ASN A 319 1.42 2.39 -22.63
N ILE A 320 2.64 2.52 -22.11
CA ILE A 320 3.45 1.38 -21.67
C ILE A 320 2.72 0.64 -20.54
N LEU A 321 2.36 1.33 -19.45
CA LEU A 321 1.64 0.77 -18.30
C LEU A 321 0.42 -0.06 -18.73
N ILE A 322 -0.41 0.50 -19.62
CA ILE A 322 -1.64 -0.14 -20.12
C ILE A 322 -1.35 -1.33 -21.02
N ASN A 323 -0.37 -1.20 -21.91
CA ASN A 323 -0.01 -2.30 -22.79
C ASN A 323 0.58 -3.46 -22.00
N GLU A 324 1.48 -3.19 -21.05
CA GLU A 324 2.06 -4.21 -20.16
C GLU A 324 0.97 -4.90 -19.33
N SER A 325 0.04 -4.13 -18.77
CA SER A 325 -1.12 -4.70 -18.08
C SER A 325 -1.90 -5.69 -18.95
N LYS A 326 -2.17 -5.34 -20.21
CA LYS A 326 -2.94 -6.19 -21.15
C LYS A 326 -2.15 -7.43 -21.54
N ILE A 327 -0.86 -7.27 -21.84
CA ILE A 327 0.04 -8.37 -22.18
C ILE A 327 0.08 -9.37 -21.03
N MET A 328 0.39 -8.91 -19.82
CA MET A 328 0.50 -9.78 -18.65
C MET A 328 -0.82 -10.50 -18.31
N SER A 329 -1.95 -9.81 -18.45
CA SER A 329 -3.27 -10.43 -18.24
C SER A 329 -3.63 -11.42 -19.34
N SER A 330 -3.12 -11.25 -20.55
CA SER A 330 -3.31 -12.21 -21.64
C SER A 330 -2.40 -13.43 -21.51
N GLU A 331 -1.18 -13.24 -21.00
CA GLU A 331 -0.17 -14.29 -20.86
C GLU A 331 -0.36 -15.14 -19.61
N GLN A 332 -0.82 -14.53 -18.51
CA GLN A 332 -1.07 -15.20 -17.21
C GLN A 332 -2.42 -14.74 -16.63
N PRO A 333 -3.55 -15.06 -17.30
CA PRO A 333 -4.90 -14.60 -16.90
C PRO A 333 -5.34 -15.09 -15.52
N GLU A 334 -4.76 -16.18 -15.02
CA GLU A 334 -4.98 -16.68 -13.66
C GLU A 334 -4.32 -15.82 -12.58
N ARG A 335 -3.32 -15.01 -12.96
CA ARG A 335 -2.48 -14.22 -12.07
C ARG A 335 -2.74 -12.72 -12.17
N PHE A 336 -2.87 -12.21 -13.39
CA PHE A 336 -2.96 -10.78 -13.65
C PHE A 336 -4.31 -10.42 -14.24
N THR A 337 -4.81 -9.27 -13.80
CA THR A 337 -5.96 -8.62 -14.43
C THR A 337 -5.59 -7.22 -14.86
N PRO A 338 -6.10 -6.78 -16.01
CA PRO A 338 -5.58 -5.58 -16.62
C PRO A 338 -5.93 -4.38 -15.75
N PHE A 339 -5.07 -3.37 -15.76
CA PHE A 339 -5.44 -2.07 -15.25
C PHE A 339 -6.72 -1.65 -15.92
N ASN A 340 -7.79 -1.62 -15.15
CA ASN A 340 -9.00 -1.00 -15.61
C ASN A 340 -8.76 0.51 -15.49
N ILE A 341 -8.22 1.11 -16.54
CA ILE A 341 -7.99 2.57 -16.66
C ILE A 341 -9.26 3.35 -16.32
N HIS A 342 -10.38 2.73 -16.67
CA HIS A 342 -11.67 3.30 -16.45
C HIS A 342 -12.17 3.10 -15.05
N HIS A 343 -11.52 2.30 -14.18
CA HIS A 343 -12.05 1.81 -12.89
C HIS A 343 -12.72 2.99 -12.19
N PRO A 344 -14.04 3.17 -12.41
CA PRO A 344 -14.79 3.90 -11.43
C PRO A 344 -14.64 2.98 -10.22
N ALA A 345 -14.57 3.45 -8.99
CA ALA A 345 -14.93 2.58 -7.87
C ALA A 345 -16.02 1.57 -8.28
N PHE A 346 -17.07 1.95 -9.05
CA PHE A 346 -17.96 0.98 -9.66
C PHE A 346 -18.64 1.43 -10.97
N LYS A 347 -18.75 0.53 -11.96
CA LYS A 347 -19.95 0.46 -12.83
C LYS A 347 -20.96 -0.46 -12.10
N LEU A 348 -21.40 -0.04 -10.92
CA LEU A 348 -22.43 -0.74 -10.15
C LEU A 348 -23.67 -0.68 -11.02
N LYS A 349 -24.23 -1.83 -11.40
CA LYS A 349 -25.48 -1.93 -12.15
C LYS A 349 -26.72 -1.46 -11.35
N SER A 350 -26.54 -0.58 -10.36
CA SER A 350 -27.61 0.06 -9.61
C SER A 350 -27.55 1.58 -9.85
N ASN A 351 -28.65 2.12 -10.37
CA ASN A 351 -28.79 3.43 -11.00
C ASN A 351 -28.57 4.67 -10.09
N ASN A 352 -27.75 4.61 -9.03
CA ASN A 352 -27.72 5.66 -7.99
C ASN A 352 -26.33 6.12 -7.49
N TYR A 353 -25.22 5.79 -8.15
CA TYR A 353 -23.89 6.28 -7.73
C TYR A 353 -23.19 7.12 -8.79
N GLN A 354 -22.71 8.29 -8.37
CA GLN A 354 -21.75 9.08 -9.15
C GLN A 354 -20.34 8.69 -8.71
N VAL A 355 -19.58 8.14 -9.64
CA VAL A 355 -18.14 7.88 -9.49
C VAL A 355 -17.42 8.68 -10.56
N LEU A 356 -16.27 9.27 -10.22
CA LEU A 356 -15.43 9.94 -11.21
C LEU A 356 -14.97 8.92 -12.26
N THR A 357 -15.49 9.03 -13.48
CA THR A 357 -14.89 8.44 -14.66
C THR A 357 -14.30 9.56 -15.50
N GLY A 358 -13.16 9.30 -16.15
CA GLY A 358 -12.49 10.27 -17.03
C GLY A 358 -13.31 10.77 -18.23
N ASN A 359 -14.55 10.28 -18.42
CA ASN A 359 -15.43 10.63 -19.54
C ASN A 359 -16.82 11.17 -19.13
N GLY A 360 -16.97 11.69 -17.92
CA GLY A 360 -18.23 12.33 -17.49
C GLY A 360 -19.27 11.36 -16.93
N LEU A 361 -20.39 11.94 -16.48
CA LEU A 361 -21.49 11.26 -15.78
C LEU A 361 -22.02 10.05 -16.56
N ILE A 362 -21.93 8.86 -15.97
CA ILE A 362 -22.76 7.72 -16.39
C ILE A 362 -23.98 7.72 -15.46
N LYS A 363 -25.17 7.85 -16.05
CA LYS A 363 -26.46 7.61 -15.37
C LYS A 363 -26.70 6.13 -15.16
#